data_AF-A0A6P4ISV7-F1
#
_entry.id   AF-A0A6P4ISV7-F1
#
_cell.length_a   1.000
_cell.length_b   1.000
_cell.length_c   1.000
_cell.angle_alpha   90.00
_cell.angle_beta   90.00
_cell.angle_gamma   90.00
#
_symmetry.space_group_name_H-M   'P 1'
#
loop_
_entity.id
_entity.type
_entity.pdbx_description
1 polymer ?
#
loop_
_entity_poly.entity_id
_entity_poly.type
_entity_poly.pdbx_seq_one_letter_code
_entity_poly.pdbx_strand_id
1 'polypeptide(L)'
;MCLLRGRLSVWPALALALLSLLAVIEARPQRNLQHVAVVENAAWEQTLPQQFQNPFYKTPRVRDALARSSWFGPGEEVVYDRQAEKIPRMEIYNVLSHAGLIPRRRFL
;
A
#
# COMPACT_ATOMS: atom_id res chain seq x y z
N MET A 1 -2.60 69.14 -0.78
CA MET A 1 -1.90 68.23 -1.71
C MET A 1 -2.49 66.84 -1.49
N CYS A 2 -2.98 66.23 -2.57
CA CYS A 2 -3.95 65.13 -2.58
C CYS A 2 -3.42 63.79 -2.05
N LEU A 3 -4.34 63.04 -1.46
CA LEU A 3 -4.23 61.71 -0.85
C LEU A 3 -3.73 60.64 -1.84
N LEU A 4 -2.54 60.08 -1.61
CA LEU A 4 -2.09 58.83 -2.23
C LEU A 4 -2.82 57.65 -1.59
N ARG A 5 -4.04 57.40 -2.05
CA ARG A 5 -4.81 56.20 -1.71
C ARG A 5 -4.29 55.04 -2.56
N GLY A 6 -3.16 54.46 -2.14
CA GLY A 6 -2.61 53.25 -2.76
C GLY A 6 -3.65 52.14 -2.66
N ARG A 7 -4.25 51.75 -3.80
CA ARG A 7 -5.03 50.51 -3.91
C ARG A 7 -4.08 49.36 -3.60
N LEU A 8 -4.09 48.85 -2.36
CA LEU A 8 -3.47 47.57 -2.06
C LEU A 8 -4.15 46.52 -2.94
N SER A 9 -3.42 46.07 -3.96
CA SER A 9 -3.86 45.01 -4.84
C SER A 9 -4.00 43.74 -4.01
N VAL A 10 -5.17 43.13 -3.99
CA VAL A 10 -5.44 41.86 -3.29
C VAL A 10 -4.85 40.64 -4.02
N TRP A 11 -4.39 40.85 -5.26
CA TRP A 11 -3.80 39.83 -6.13
C TRP A 11 -2.56 39.14 -5.55
N PRO A 12 -1.54 39.83 -4.99
CA PRO A 12 -0.42 39.15 -4.34
C PRO A 12 -0.85 38.29 -3.16
N ALA A 13 -1.83 38.74 -2.36
CA ALA A 13 -2.35 37.96 -1.24
C ALA A 13 -3.08 36.70 -1.71
N LEU A 14 -3.88 36.80 -2.78
CA LEU A 14 -4.55 35.66 -3.41
C LEU A 14 -3.55 34.69 -4.06
N ALA A 15 -2.50 35.20 -4.70
CA ALA A 15 -1.46 34.37 -5.30
C ALA A 15 -0.67 33.60 -4.24
N LEU A 16 -0.33 34.24 -3.13
CA LEU A 16 0.32 33.58 -1.99
C LEU A 16 -0.60 32.55 -1.32
N ALA A 17 -1.89 32.85 -1.19
CA ALA A 17 -2.87 31.91 -0.67
C ALA A 17 -3.08 30.70 -1.60
N LEU A 18 -3.05 30.90 -2.92
CA LEU A 18 -3.12 29.82 -3.90
C LEU A 18 -1.86 28.94 -3.85
N LEU A 19 -0.68 29.57 -3.80
CA LEU A 19 0.60 28.85 -3.68
C LEU A 19 0.69 28.05 -2.38
N SER A 20 0.23 28.60 -1.25
CA SER A 20 0.19 27.86 0.01
C SER A 20 -0.82 26.71 -0.03
N LEU A 21 -1.98 26.88 -0.67
CA LEU A 21 -2.96 25.82 -0.86
C LEU A 21 -2.41 24.67 -1.71
N LEU A 22 -1.72 25.00 -2.82
CA LEU A 22 -1.06 24.01 -3.68
C LEU A 22 0.04 23.26 -2.94
N ALA A 23 0.89 23.97 -2.17
CA ALA A 23 1.91 23.35 -1.34
C ALA A 23 1.32 22.37 -0.31
N VAL A 24 0.18 22.70 0.30
CA VAL A 24 -0.53 21.80 1.24
C VAL A 24 -1.10 20.56 0.53
N ILE A 25 -1.56 20.70 -0.73
CA ILE A 25 -2.05 19.56 -1.52
C ILE A 25 -0.90 18.62 -1.89
N GLU A 26 0.25 19.17 -2.30
CA GLU A 26 1.46 18.40 -2.65
C GLU A 26 2.08 17.71 -1.43
N ALA A 27 2.07 18.39 -0.28
CA ALA A 27 2.59 17.86 0.98
C ALA A 27 1.64 16.85 1.65
N ARG A 28 0.47 16.54 1.05
CA ARG A 28 -0.36 15.47 1.59
C ARG A 28 0.44 14.17 1.54
N PRO A 29 0.65 13.48 2.67
CA PRO A 29 1.27 12.18 2.64
C PRO A 29 0.42 11.34 1.70
N GLN A 30 1.04 10.77 0.66
CA GLN A 30 0.42 9.71 -0.11
C GLN A 30 -0.01 8.67 0.92
N ARG A 31 -1.32 8.60 1.20
CA ARG A 31 -1.86 7.57 2.08
C ARG A 31 -1.29 6.28 1.53
N ASN A 32 -0.52 5.56 2.32
CA ASN A 32 0.06 4.32 1.85
C ASN A 32 -1.11 3.38 1.59
N LEU A 33 -1.48 3.26 0.31
CA LEU A 33 -2.64 2.51 -0.17
C LEU A 33 -2.34 1.00 -0.19
N GLN A 34 -1.34 0.58 0.59
CA GLN A 34 -0.87 -0.78 0.63
C GLN A 34 -1.26 -1.38 1.98
N HIS A 35 -1.86 -2.56 1.92
CA HIS A 35 -2.13 -3.35 3.11
C HIS A 35 -0.83 -3.67 3.88
N VAL A 36 -0.87 -3.69 5.22
CA VAL A 36 0.30 -3.95 6.08
C VAL A 36 1.10 -5.18 5.64
N ALA A 37 0.45 -6.32 5.42
CA ALA A 37 1.10 -7.54 4.93
C ALA A 37 1.89 -7.36 3.60
N VAL A 38 1.46 -6.46 2.70
CA VAL A 38 2.20 -6.17 1.46
C VAL A 38 3.48 -5.42 1.77
N VAL A 39 3.42 -4.45 2.67
CA VAL A 39 4.56 -3.65 3.13
C VAL A 39 5.56 -4.55 3.86
N GLU A 40 5.08 -5.38 4.79
CA GLU A 40 5.92 -6.33 5.53
C GLU A 40 6.59 -7.33 4.58
N ASN A 41 5.84 -7.97 3.69
CA ASN A 41 6.42 -8.90 2.71
C ASN A 41 7.49 -8.22 1.86
N ALA A 42 7.27 -6.99 1.41
CA ALA A 42 8.27 -6.24 0.65
C ALA A 42 9.53 -5.93 1.47
N ALA A 43 9.40 -5.71 2.78
CA ALA A 43 10.54 -5.53 3.68
C ALA A 43 11.30 -6.85 3.90
N TRP A 44 10.60 -7.95 4.15
CA TRP A 44 11.20 -9.29 4.26
C TRP A 44 11.94 -9.66 2.98
N GLU A 45 11.35 -9.38 1.82
CA GLU A 45 11.93 -9.67 0.51
C GLU A 45 13.29 -8.99 0.29
N GLN A 46 13.44 -7.75 0.79
CA GLN A 46 14.71 -7.01 0.71
C GLN A 46 15.84 -7.65 1.52
N THR A 47 15.50 -8.47 2.52
CA THR A 47 16.50 -9.19 3.33
C THR A 47 17.01 -10.45 2.64
N LEU A 48 16.32 -10.94 1.61
CA LEU A 48 16.67 -12.18 0.93
C LEU A 48 17.79 -11.99 -0.11
N PRO A 49 18.73 -12.96 -0.20
CA PRO A 49 19.66 -13.04 -1.32
C PRO A 49 18.94 -13.08 -2.68
N GLN A 50 19.58 -12.56 -3.73
CA GLN A 50 18.96 -12.36 -5.05
C GLN A 50 18.35 -13.63 -5.67
N GLN A 51 18.93 -14.79 -5.40
CA GLN A 51 18.44 -16.10 -5.86
C GLN A 51 17.15 -16.57 -5.15
N PHE A 52 16.88 -16.06 -3.95
CA PHE A 52 15.68 -16.36 -3.18
C PHE A 52 14.60 -15.30 -3.28
N GLN A 53 14.91 -14.17 -3.91
CA GLN A 53 13.91 -13.16 -4.23
C GLN A 53 12.92 -13.70 -5.28
N ASN A 54 11.65 -13.61 -4.93
CA ASN A 54 10.51 -13.90 -5.77
C ASN A 54 10.62 -13.14 -7.10
N PRO A 55 10.66 -13.85 -8.24
CA PRO A 55 10.78 -13.22 -9.56
C PRO A 55 9.60 -12.29 -9.88
N PHE A 56 8.46 -12.45 -9.20
CA PHE A 56 7.28 -11.61 -9.36
C PHE A 56 7.58 -10.13 -9.06
N TYR A 57 8.40 -9.84 -8.06
CA TYR A 57 8.78 -8.46 -7.68
C TYR A 57 9.82 -7.84 -8.62
N LYS A 58 10.48 -8.64 -9.47
CA LYS A 58 11.50 -8.16 -10.42
C LYS A 58 10.88 -7.41 -11.60
N THR A 59 9.59 -7.59 -11.86
CA THR A 59 8.89 -6.95 -12.98
C THR A 59 8.25 -5.62 -12.52
N PRO A 60 8.71 -4.45 -12.99
CA PRO A 60 8.23 -3.16 -12.51
C PRO A 60 6.71 -2.99 -12.66
N ARG A 61 6.15 -3.43 -13.79
CA ARG A 61 4.71 -3.39 -14.05
C ARG A 61 3.89 -4.18 -13.03
N VAL A 62 4.38 -5.34 -12.62
CA VAL A 62 3.69 -6.23 -11.67
C VAL A 62 3.73 -5.65 -10.26
N ARG A 63 4.89 -5.11 -9.87
CA ARG A 63 5.07 -4.40 -8.61
C ARG A 63 4.15 -3.19 -8.50
N ASP A 64 4.08 -2.37 -9.57
CA ASP A 64 3.22 -1.20 -9.63
C ASP A 64 1.74 -1.58 -9.64
N ALA A 65 1.38 -2.68 -10.30
CA ALA A 65 0.02 -3.22 -10.28
C ALA A 65 -0.38 -3.65 -8.86
N LEU A 66 0.43 -4.48 -8.18
CA LEU A 66 0.17 -4.88 -6.79
C LEU A 66 -0.01 -3.69 -5.84
N ALA A 67 0.82 -2.66 -6.02
CA ALA A 67 0.76 -1.44 -5.22
C ALA A 67 -0.55 -0.65 -5.42
N ARG A 68 -1.20 -0.78 -6.58
CA ARG A 68 -2.43 -0.06 -6.94
C ARG A 68 -3.70 -0.91 -6.80
N SER A 69 -3.62 -2.19 -7.16
CA SER A 69 -4.77 -3.10 -7.30
C SER A 69 -5.17 -3.79 -6.01
N SER A 70 -4.38 -3.69 -4.95
CA SER A 70 -4.83 -4.09 -3.61
C SER A 70 -5.91 -3.15 -3.06
N TRP A 71 -6.14 -2.01 -3.70
CA TRP A 71 -6.85 -0.91 -3.09
C TRP A 71 -8.32 -0.81 -3.51
N PHE A 72 -8.73 -0.80 -4.79
CA PHE A 72 -10.17 -0.68 -5.13
C PHE A 72 -10.55 -1.09 -6.57
N GLY A 73 -11.35 -2.14 -6.73
CA GLY A 73 -12.33 -2.31 -7.82
C GLY A 73 -13.73 -1.79 -7.40
N PRO A 74 -14.66 -1.52 -8.33
CA PRO A 74 -16.02 -1.08 -7.99
C PRO A 74 -16.72 -2.11 -7.09
N GLY A 75 -17.10 -1.69 -5.88
CA GLY A 75 -17.75 -2.56 -4.89
C GLY A 75 -16.81 -3.40 -4.02
N GLU A 76 -15.49 -3.20 -4.14
CA GLU A 76 -14.51 -3.85 -3.27
C GLU A 76 -14.27 -3.03 -2.00
N GLU A 77 -14.24 -3.71 -0.85
CA GLU A 77 -13.94 -3.13 0.46
C GLU A 77 -12.50 -3.48 0.87
N VAL A 78 -11.84 -2.56 1.59
CA VAL A 78 -10.52 -2.83 2.15
C VAL A 78 -10.63 -3.94 3.19
N VAL A 79 -9.96 -5.07 2.94
CA VAL A 79 -9.87 -6.15 3.90
C VAL A 79 -8.82 -5.78 4.95
N TYR A 80 -9.27 -5.28 6.10
CA TYR A 80 -8.39 -4.97 7.24
C TYR A 80 -7.98 -6.21 8.05
N ASP A 81 -8.86 -7.20 8.12
CA ASP A 81 -8.71 -8.39 8.94
C ASP A 81 -8.99 -9.63 8.08
N ARG A 82 -7.92 -10.29 7.65
CA ARG A 82 -8.02 -11.45 6.75
C ARG A 82 -8.43 -12.67 7.57
N GLN A 83 -9.61 -13.21 7.29
CA GLN A 83 -10.06 -14.45 7.94
C GLN A 83 -9.07 -15.61 7.72
N ALA A 84 -8.36 -15.62 6.60
CA ALA A 84 -7.31 -16.61 6.32
C ALA A 84 -6.13 -16.55 7.31
N GLU A 85 -5.82 -15.38 7.88
CA GLU A 85 -4.75 -15.24 8.89
C GLU A 85 -5.15 -15.84 10.25
N LYS A 86 -6.46 -15.99 10.50
CA LYS A 86 -7.00 -16.60 11.72
C LYS A 86 -6.98 -18.12 11.68
N ILE A 87 -6.74 -18.73 10.51
CA ILE A 87 -6.72 -20.18 10.36
C ILE A 87 -5.45 -20.73 11.04
N PRO A 88 -5.57 -21.60 12.06
CA PRO A 88 -4.43 -22.22 12.70
C PRO A 88 -3.58 -23.03 11.70
N ARG A 89 -2.25 -22.97 11.83
CA ARG A 89 -1.34 -23.70 10.93
C ARG A 89 -1.60 -25.21 10.92
N MET A 90 -1.99 -25.77 12.05
CA MET A 90 -2.35 -27.19 12.16
C MET A 90 -3.58 -27.55 11.33
N GLU A 91 -4.54 -26.65 11.21
CA GLU A 91 -5.75 -26.87 10.42
C GLU A 91 -5.42 -26.89 8.93
N ILE A 92 -4.51 -26.01 8.48
CA ILE A 92 -3.97 -26.03 7.12
C ILE A 92 -3.30 -27.39 6.83
N TYR A 93 -2.43 -27.87 7.73
CA TYR A 93 -1.80 -29.20 7.58
C TYR A 93 -2.82 -30.33 7.53
N ASN A 94 -3.87 -30.28 8.35
CA ASN A 94 -4.93 -31.27 8.35
C ASN A 94 -5.65 -31.29 7.00
N VAL A 95 -6.11 -30.15 6.50
CA VAL A 95 -6.82 -30.06 5.21
C VAL A 95 -5.94 -30.59 4.07
N LEU A 96 -4.69 -30.14 3.98
CA LEU A 96 -3.77 -30.56 2.92
C LEU A 96 -3.47 -32.07 2.97
N SER A 97 -3.32 -32.64 4.16
CA SER A 97 -3.03 -34.08 4.32
C SER A 97 -4.26 -34.96 4.10
N HIS A 98 -5.47 -34.46 4.35
CA HIS A 98 -6.72 -35.15 3.98
C HIS A 98 -6.96 -35.10 2.47
N ALA A 99 -6.60 -34.00 1.82
CA ALA A 99 -6.67 -33.84 0.37
C ALA A 99 -5.59 -34.63 -0.39
N GLY A 100 -4.63 -35.26 0.30
CA GLY A 100 -3.53 -35.99 -0.32
C GLY A 100 -2.44 -35.10 -0.96
N LEU A 101 -2.44 -33.80 -0.65
CA LEU A 101 -1.46 -32.84 -1.19
C LEU A 101 -0.13 -32.87 -0.44
N ILE A 102 -0.13 -33.35 0.81
CA ILE A 102 1.07 -33.56 1.62
C ILE A 102 1.01 -34.91 2.34
N PRO A 103 2.16 -35.54 2.61
CA PRO A 103 2.20 -36.80 3.37
C PRO A 103 1.69 -36.58 4.80
N ARG A 104 0.88 -37.52 5.30
CA ARG A 104 0.52 -37.58 6.72
C ARG A 104 1.78 -37.91 7.51
N ARG A 105 2.07 -37.14 8.57
CA ARG A 105 3.13 -37.50 9.52
C ARG A 105 2.78 -38.87 10.12
N ARG A 106 3.51 -39.91 9.73
CA ARG A 106 3.57 -41.16 10.48
C ARG A 106 4.50 -40.88 11.65
N PHE A 107 3.94 -40.77 12.85
CA PHE A 107 4.74 -40.88 14.06
C PHE A 107 5.25 -42.32 14.10
N LEU A 108 6.56 -42.49 13.88
CA LEU A 108 7.30 -43.72 14.17
C LEU A 108 7.82 -43.63 15.59
#